data_AF-A0A4S2V1G4-F1
#
_entry.id   AF-A0A4S2V1G4-F1
#
_cell.length_a   1.000
_cell.length_b   1.000
_cell.length_c   1.000
_cell.angle_alpha   90.00
_cell.angle_beta   90.00
_cell.angle_gamma   90.00
#
_symmetry.space_group_name_H-M   'P 1'
#
loop_
_entity.id
_entity.type
_entity.pdbx_description
1 polymer ?
#
loop_
_entity_poly.entity_id
_entity_poly.type
_entity_poly.pdbx_seq_one_letter_code
_entity_poly.pdbx_strand_id
1 'polypeptide(L)'
;MDGADPRGDDVYQPQERDASDPVEQLDTEETLHNRQLADALDQGYSPPERPWAVEDRGTTASEQLTGEPLDGRLARELPEPADPPGDDMGDLADGDGEPWDGEVGEARAGRLTRDLDLNEPDTMAGEDVGIDGAAASAEEAAMHVIPDGRL
;
A
#
# COMPACT_ATOMS: atom_id res chain seq x y z
N MET A 1 49.94 -38.44 -22.62
CA MET A 1 49.55 -37.09 -22.19
C MET A 1 48.08 -36.97 -22.52
N ASP A 2 47.20 -37.23 -21.56
CA ASP A 2 45.76 -37.02 -21.72
C ASP A 2 45.36 -35.92 -20.75
N GLY A 3 44.92 -34.79 -21.30
CA GLY A 3 44.43 -33.63 -20.56
C GLY A 3 43.01 -33.88 -20.11
N ALA A 4 42.77 -33.82 -18.80
CA ALA A 4 41.42 -33.75 -18.26
C ALA A 4 40.90 -32.31 -18.45
N ASP A 5 39.86 -32.17 -19.25
CA ASP A 5 39.07 -30.95 -19.40
C ASP A 5 38.31 -30.70 -18.08
N PRO A 6 38.48 -29.54 -17.41
CA PRO A 6 37.74 -29.22 -16.19
C PRO A 6 36.25 -29.16 -16.53
N ARG A 7 35.45 -29.98 -15.84
CA ARG A 7 34.01 -30.01 -16.09
C ARG A 7 33.39 -28.74 -15.49
N GLY A 8 32.25 -28.32 -16.03
CA GLY A 8 31.56 -27.09 -15.59
C GLY A 8 31.10 -27.08 -14.12
N ASP A 9 31.26 -28.19 -13.40
CA ASP A 9 31.06 -28.31 -11.94
C ASP A 9 32.29 -27.90 -11.12
N ASP A 10 33.46 -27.77 -11.75
CA ASP A 10 34.73 -27.34 -11.14
C ASP A 10 34.88 -25.80 -11.10
N VAL A 11 33.97 -25.05 -11.72
CA VAL A 11 34.04 -23.58 -11.85
C VAL A 11 33.04 -22.93 -10.91
N TYR A 12 33.53 -22.39 -9.79
CA TYR A 12 32.77 -21.58 -8.83
C TYR A 12 31.43 -22.20 -8.40
N GLN A 13 31.48 -23.08 -7.41
CA GLN A 13 30.31 -23.22 -6.55
C GLN A 13 30.18 -21.95 -5.71
N PRO A 14 28.98 -21.32 -5.62
CA PRO A 14 28.77 -20.29 -4.62
C PRO A 14 29.13 -20.91 -3.27
N GLN A 15 30.02 -20.25 -2.52
CA GLN A 15 30.30 -20.67 -1.16
C GLN A 15 28.97 -20.71 -0.44
N GLU A 16 28.60 -21.87 0.12
CA GLU A 16 27.51 -21.92 1.09
C GLU A 16 27.81 -20.83 2.10
N ARG A 17 26.90 -19.87 2.27
CA ARG A 17 27.09 -18.84 3.29
C ARG A 17 27.31 -19.58 4.59
N ASP A 18 28.53 -19.48 5.14
CA ASP A 18 28.84 -19.91 6.49
C ASP A 18 27.66 -19.49 7.37
N ALA A 19 26.98 -20.50 7.92
CA ALA A 19 25.89 -20.42 8.87
C ALA A 19 25.14 -19.08 8.87
N SER A 20 23.96 -19.04 8.24
CA SER A 20 22.92 -18.20 8.84
C SER A 20 22.79 -18.72 10.26
N ASP A 21 23.26 -17.97 11.27
CA ASP A 21 23.01 -18.32 12.66
C ASP A 21 21.52 -18.62 12.73
N PRO A 22 21.11 -19.81 13.22
CA PRO A 22 19.70 -20.05 13.43
C PRO A 22 19.23 -18.87 14.28
N VAL A 23 18.23 -18.14 13.79
CA VAL A 23 17.59 -17.09 14.58
C VAL A 23 17.09 -17.78 15.84
N GLU A 24 17.84 -17.64 16.93
CA GLU A 24 17.47 -18.21 18.22
C GLU A 24 16.14 -17.54 18.59
N GLN A 25 15.14 -18.38 18.88
CA GLN A 25 13.84 -17.87 19.27
C GLN A 25 14.02 -17.22 20.65
N LEU A 26 13.71 -15.92 20.73
CA LEU A 26 13.81 -15.17 21.99
C LEU A 26 12.90 -15.79 23.05
N ASP A 27 13.43 -15.92 24.26
CA ASP A 27 12.66 -16.40 25.40
C ASP A 27 11.59 -15.39 25.81
N THR A 28 10.61 -15.83 26.61
CA THR A 28 9.56 -14.94 27.11
C THR A 28 10.11 -13.80 27.97
N GLU A 29 11.23 -14.02 28.67
CA GLU A 29 11.96 -12.99 29.44
C GLU A 29 12.65 -11.95 28.55
N GLU A 30 12.93 -12.29 27.29
CA GLU A 30 13.62 -11.43 26.32
C GLU A 30 12.65 -10.65 25.41
N THR A 31 11.34 -10.89 25.53
CA THR A 31 10.30 -10.20 24.74
C THR A 31 9.30 -9.46 25.63
N LEU A 32 8.76 -8.33 25.15
CA LEU A 32 7.65 -7.63 25.82
C LEU A 32 6.30 -8.36 25.70
N HIS A 33 6.26 -9.49 24.98
CA HIS A 33 5.04 -10.24 24.71
C HIS A 33 4.82 -11.32 25.78
N ASN A 34 4.11 -10.98 26.85
CA ASN A 34 3.74 -11.94 27.88
C ASN A 34 2.53 -12.79 27.46
N ARG A 35 2.80 -13.93 26.81
CA ARG A 35 1.79 -14.91 26.40
C ARG A 35 1.36 -15.87 27.53
N GLN A 36 1.78 -15.63 28.79
CA GLN A 36 1.46 -16.43 29.98
C GLN A 36 1.94 -17.90 29.94
N LEU A 37 2.88 -18.24 29.06
CA LEU A 37 3.55 -19.55 29.03
C LEU A 37 4.99 -19.40 29.52
N ALA A 38 5.54 -20.48 30.09
CA ALA A 38 6.92 -20.53 30.55
C ALA A 38 7.90 -20.62 29.37
N ASP A 39 7.58 -21.45 28.37
CA ASP A 39 8.33 -21.58 27.12
C ASP A 39 7.46 -21.13 25.93
N ALA A 40 8.06 -20.40 24.99
CA ALA A 40 7.39 -20.05 23.73
C ALA A 40 7.04 -21.30 22.89
N LEU A 41 7.80 -22.39 23.05
CA LEU A 41 7.57 -23.68 22.38
C LEU A 41 6.34 -24.44 22.90
N ASP A 42 5.82 -24.08 24.08
CA ASP A 42 4.61 -24.69 24.63
C ASP A 42 3.31 -24.22 23.92
N GLN A 43 3.40 -23.23 23.04
CA GLN A 43 2.26 -22.74 22.29
C GLN A 43 1.89 -23.69 21.15
N GLY A 44 0.79 -24.41 21.32
CA GLY A 44 0.17 -25.15 20.23
C GLY A 44 -0.55 -24.21 19.26
N TYR A 45 -0.24 -24.32 17.97
CA TYR A 45 -1.12 -23.79 16.92
C TYR A 45 -2.26 -24.78 16.70
N SER A 46 -3.50 -24.33 16.86
CA SER A 46 -4.70 -25.07 16.47
C SER A 46 -5.15 -24.57 15.10
N PRO A 47 -4.94 -25.33 14.01
CA PRO A 47 -5.43 -24.94 12.70
C PRO A 47 -6.96 -24.86 12.71
N PRO A 48 -7.57 -24.07 11.82
CA PRO A 48 -9.02 -24.07 11.67
C PRO A 48 -9.55 -25.49 11.41
N GLU A 49 -10.61 -25.91 12.11
CA GLU A 49 -11.27 -27.22 11.88
C GLU A 49 -12.02 -27.33 10.55
N ARG A 50 -11.86 -26.35 9.67
CA ARG A 50 -12.49 -26.33 8.35
C ARG A 50 -11.48 -25.87 7.29
N PRO A 51 -11.54 -26.41 6.07
CA PRO A 51 -10.77 -25.88 4.95
C PRO A 51 -11.15 -24.41 4.68
N TRP A 52 -10.14 -23.58 4.38
CA TRP A 52 -10.32 -22.19 3.98
C TRP A 52 -10.09 -22.06 2.47
N ALA A 53 -10.98 -21.35 1.79
CA ALA A 53 -10.88 -21.03 0.36
C ALA A 53 -10.72 -22.25 -0.59
N VAL A 54 -10.99 -23.46 -0.12
CA VAL A 54 -10.88 -24.69 -0.95
C VAL A 54 -11.91 -24.72 -2.08
N GLU A 55 -13.05 -24.07 -1.87
CA GLU A 55 -14.10 -23.90 -2.88
C GLU A 55 -14.02 -22.53 -3.59
N ASP A 56 -12.96 -21.75 -3.34
CA ASP A 56 -12.76 -20.48 -4.04
C ASP A 56 -12.15 -20.69 -5.43
N ARG A 57 -12.34 -19.71 -6.31
CA ARG A 57 -11.78 -19.73 -7.66
C ARG A 57 -10.26 -19.57 -7.60
N GLY A 58 -9.55 -20.32 -8.45
CA GLY A 58 -8.08 -20.27 -8.51
C GLY A 58 -7.40 -21.47 -7.84
N THR A 59 -8.18 -22.47 -7.44
CA THR A 59 -7.70 -23.76 -6.94
C THR A 59 -7.34 -24.72 -8.07
N THR A 60 -7.81 -24.47 -9.30
CA THR A 60 -7.49 -25.27 -10.49
C THR A 60 -6.48 -24.57 -11.42
N ALA A 61 -5.66 -25.36 -12.14
CA ALA A 61 -4.66 -24.83 -13.07
C ALA A 61 -5.28 -23.95 -14.18
N SER A 62 -6.47 -24.32 -14.68
CA SER A 62 -7.19 -23.54 -15.68
C SER A 62 -7.65 -22.18 -15.17
N GLU A 63 -8.09 -22.11 -13.90
CA GLU A 63 -8.50 -20.85 -13.28
C GLU A 63 -7.30 -19.96 -13.00
N GLN A 64 -6.17 -20.51 -12.59
CA GLN A 64 -4.93 -19.75 -12.42
C GLN A 64 -4.43 -19.16 -13.74
N LEU A 65 -4.53 -19.92 -14.84
CA LEU A 65 -4.17 -19.45 -16.18
C LEU A 65 -5.11 -18.36 -16.69
N THR A 66 -6.41 -18.52 -16.46
CA THR A 66 -7.44 -17.58 -16.95
C THR A 66 -7.54 -16.35 -16.04
N GLY A 67 -7.21 -16.49 -14.76
CA GLY A 67 -7.47 -15.51 -13.73
C GLY A 67 -8.95 -15.39 -13.37
N GLU A 68 -9.21 -14.52 -12.39
CA GLU A 68 -10.56 -14.10 -12.02
C GLU A 68 -10.95 -12.84 -12.83
N PRO A 69 -12.19 -12.78 -13.37
CA PRO A 69 -12.69 -11.56 -14.01
C PRO A 69 -12.89 -10.43 -12.99
N LEU A 70 -12.77 -9.18 -13.45
CA LEU A 70 -12.96 -8.00 -12.60
C LEU A 70 -14.33 -7.99 -11.91
N ASP A 71 -15.39 -8.36 -12.61
CA ASP A 71 -16.75 -8.42 -12.06
C ASP A 71 -16.86 -9.37 -10.85
N GLY A 72 -16.11 -10.48 -10.86
CA GLY A 72 -16.07 -11.42 -9.74
C GLY A 72 -15.41 -10.82 -8.49
N ARG A 73 -14.34 -10.04 -8.71
CA ARG A 73 -13.63 -9.31 -7.63
C ARG A 73 -14.53 -8.24 -7.03
N LEU A 74 -15.22 -7.47 -7.87
CA LEU A 74 -16.15 -6.42 -7.45
C LEU A 74 -17.36 -7.00 -6.69
N ALA A 75 -17.87 -8.17 -7.09
CA ALA A 75 -18.97 -8.82 -6.38
C ALA A 75 -18.62 -9.26 -4.95
N ARG A 76 -17.33 -9.41 -4.62
CA ARG A 76 -16.84 -9.75 -3.27
C ARG A 76 -16.46 -8.52 -2.45
N GLU A 77 -16.40 -7.35 -3.07
CA GLU A 77 -16.10 -6.10 -2.38
C GLU A 77 -17.19 -5.79 -1.35
N LEU A 78 -16.77 -5.47 -0.13
CA LEU A 78 -17.65 -4.96 0.91
C LEU A 78 -17.57 -3.43 0.89
N PRO A 79 -18.70 -2.72 1.08
CA PRO A 79 -18.65 -1.27 1.26
C PRO A 79 -17.75 -0.91 2.43
N GLU A 80 -17.00 0.19 2.27
CA GLU A 80 -16.24 0.76 3.39
C GLU A 80 -17.20 1.08 4.54
N PRO A 81 -16.89 0.71 5.80
CA PRO A 81 -17.62 1.22 6.96
C PRO A 81 -17.71 2.75 6.90
N ALA A 82 -18.86 3.29 7.32
CA ALA A 82 -18.97 4.74 7.48
C ALA A 82 -17.94 5.22 8.50
N ASP A 83 -17.29 6.34 8.21
CA ASP A 83 -16.43 7.02 9.18
C ASP A 83 -17.21 7.26 10.48
N PRO A 84 -16.55 7.18 11.65
CA PRO A 84 -17.16 7.62 12.88
C PRO A 84 -17.71 9.05 12.70
N PRO A 85 -18.86 9.40 13.32
CA PRO A 85 -19.33 10.78 13.31
C PRO A 85 -18.26 11.67 13.95
N GLY A 86 -17.56 12.45 13.13
CA GLY A 86 -16.60 13.47 13.56
C GLY A 86 -17.25 14.85 13.67
N ASP A 87 -16.54 15.78 14.29
CA ASP A 87 -16.86 17.19 14.47
C ASP A 87 -16.31 18.08 13.34
N ASP A 88 -16.28 17.54 12.12
CA ASP A 88 -15.62 18.12 10.95
C ASP A 88 -14.08 18.11 11.08
N MET A 89 -13.42 19.25 10.86
CA MET A 89 -11.99 19.33 10.50
C MET A 89 -11.05 18.97 11.65
N GLY A 90 -10.28 17.88 11.50
CA GLY A 90 -9.22 17.48 12.43
C GLY A 90 -9.04 15.95 12.48
N ASP A 91 -7.90 15.48 12.97
CA ASP A 91 -7.62 14.05 13.19
C ASP A 91 -8.08 13.56 14.58
N LEU A 92 -8.55 14.48 15.43
CA LEU A 92 -8.95 14.24 16.80
C LEU A 92 -10.43 14.59 17.01
N ALA A 93 -11.24 13.58 17.31
CA ALA A 93 -12.63 13.75 17.68
C ALA A 93 -12.77 14.54 19.00
N ASP A 94 -13.74 15.47 19.04
CA ASP A 94 -13.97 16.42 20.15
C ASP A 94 -12.77 17.35 20.41
N GLY A 95 -11.91 17.52 19.41
CA GLY A 95 -10.78 18.44 19.43
C GLY A 95 -11.19 19.89 19.12
N ASP A 96 -10.28 20.84 19.30
CA ASP A 96 -10.54 22.25 18.93
C ASP A 96 -10.62 22.47 17.40
N GLY A 97 -10.37 21.42 16.61
CA GLY A 97 -10.24 21.45 15.15
C GLY A 97 -9.00 22.22 14.67
N GLU A 98 -8.57 21.99 13.43
CA GLU A 98 -7.62 22.92 12.81
C GLU A 98 -8.39 24.16 12.31
N PRO A 99 -7.93 25.39 12.60
CA PRO A 99 -8.61 26.58 12.11
C PRO A 99 -8.54 26.64 10.59
N TRP A 100 -9.70 26.74 9.92
CA TRP A 100 -9.79 27.02 8.49
C TRP A 100 -9.29 28.45 8.23
N ASP A 101 -7.98 28.63 8.08
CA ASP A 101 -7.46 29.79 7.36
C ASP A 101 -7.65 29.54 5.86
N GLY A 102 -7.90 30.59 5.08
CA GLY A 102 -8.23 30.48 3.66
C GLY A 102 -7.13 29.84 2.79
N GLU A 103 -6.09 29.24 3.40
CA GLU A 103 -4.97 28.57 2.76
C GLU A 103 -5.29 27.11 2.38
N VAL A 104 -6.44 26.57 2.81
CA VAL A 104 -6.93 25.24 2.40
C VAL A 104 -8.07 25.36 1.39
N GLY A 105 -7.87 24.79 0.20
CA GLY A 105 -8.87 24.74 -0.86
C GLY A 105 -9.87 23.59 -0.69
N GLU A 106 -11.16 23.86 -0.89
CA GLU A 106 -12.23 22.84 -0.85
C GLU A 106 -12.38 22.06 -2.18
N ALA A 107 -12.00 22.70 -3.29
CA ALA A 107 -12.14 22.12 -4.61
C ALA A 107 -10.82 21.49 -5.05
N ARG A 108 -10.86 20.20 -5.40
CA ARG A 108 -9.73 19.51 -6.02
C ARG A 108 -9.31 20.24 -7.30
N ALA A 109 -8.01 20.45 -7.48
CA ALA A 109 -7.45 20.96 -8.71
C ALA A 109 -7.65 19.95 -9.86
N GLY A 110 -8.02 20.46 -11.03
CA GLY A 110 -8.08 19.69 -12.27
C GLY A 110 -6.77 19.72 -13.05
N ARG A 111 -6.87 19.53 -14.37
CA ARG A 111 -5.75 19.66 -15.28
C ARG A 111 -5.28 21.11 -15.31
N LEU A 112 -4.01 21.34 -15.00
CA LEU A 112 -3.40 22.66 -15.10
C LEU A 112 -2.83 22.86 -16.51
N THR A 113 -3.15 23.99 -17.12
CA THR A 113 -2.59 24.40 -18.40
C THR A 113 -1.95 25.77 -18.28
N ARG A 114 -1.04 26.09 -19.18
CA ARG A 114 -0.39 27.40 -19.19
C ARG A 114 -0.65 28.06 -20.54
N ASP A 115 -1.01 29.33 -20.52
CA ASP A 115 -0.97 30.13 -21.74
C ASP A 115 0.49 30.42 -22.13
N LEU A 116 0.89 29.87 -23.28
CA LEU A 116 2.25 29.98 -23.80
C LEU A 116 2.44 31.22 -24.68
N ASP A 117 1.38 31.99 -24.96
CA ASP A 117 1.39 33.10 -25.92
C ASP A 117 1.68 34.48 -25.28
N LEU A 118 1.93 34.51 -23.97
CA LEU A 118 2.37 35.72 -23.26
C LEU A 118 3.90 35.82 -23.30
N ASN A 119 4.44 37.01 -23.62
CA ASN A 119 5.89 37.21 -23.80
C ASN A 119 6.69 37.24 -22.48
N GLU A 120 6.02 37.21 -21.32
CA GLU A 120 6.65 37.16 -19.99
C GLU A 120 5.75 36.50 -18.92
N PRO A 121 5.28 35.24 -19.11
CA PRO A 121 4.43 34.59 -18.13
C PRO A 121 5.32 34.02 -17.01
N ASP A 122 4.88 34.16 -15.76
CA ASP A 122 5.48 33.43 -14.64
C ASP A 122 5.61 31.94 -15.02
N THR A 123 6.84 31.42 -14.94
CA THR A 123 7.11 30.04 -15.37
C THR A 123 6.41 28.99 -14.53
N MET A 124 5.97 29.38 -13.34
CA MET A 124 5.33 28.51 -12.35
C MET A 124 3.80 28.68 -12.31
N ALA A 125 3.24 29.63 -13.08
CA ALA A 125 1.79 29.84 -13.12
C ALA A 125 1.10 28.87 -14.10
N GLY A 126 -0.06 28.37 -13.68
CA GLY A 126 -0.94 27.53 -14.49
C GLY A 126 -2.41 27.78 -14.09
N GLU A 127 -3.30 27.62 -15.06
CA GLU A 127 -4.74 27.75 -14.93
C GLU A 127 -5.39 26.38 -14.89
N ASP A 128 -6.27 26.17 -13.91
CA ASP A 128 -7.09 24.97 -13.83
C ASP A 128 -8.20 25.00 -14.90
N VAL A 129 -8.19 24.00 -15.79
CA VAL A 129 -9.21 23.82 -16.84
C VAL A 129 -10.17 22.66 -16.54
N GLY A 130 -10.17 22.15 -15.31
CA GLY A 130 -11.12 21.16 -14.80
C GLY A 130 -10.64 19.71 -14.88
N ILE A 131 -11.50 18.81 -14.37
CA ILE A 131 -11.23 17.37 -14.25
C ILE A 131 -11.40 16.68 -15.61
N ASP A 132 -10.38 15.95 -16.07
CA ASP A 132 -10.38 15.26 -17.37
C ASP A 132 -11.06 13.87 -17.35
N GLY A 133 -11.80 13.55 -16.29
CA GLY A 133 -12.63 12.35 -16.17
C GLY A 133 -11.89 11.01 -16.01
N ALA A 134 -10.56 11.01 -15.95
CA ALA A 134 -9.75 9.83 -15.61
C ALA A 134 -9.65 9.62 -14.09
N ALA A 135 -9.18 8.44 -13.67
CA ALA A 135 -8.80 8.21 -12.27
C ALA A 135 -7.59 9.09 -11.93
N ALA A 136 -7.68 9.84 -10.83
CA ALA A 136 -6.58 10.63 -10.30
C ALA A 136 -5.62 9.73 -9.51
N SER A 137 -4.31 10.00 -9.59
CA SER A 137 -3.37 9.41 -8.65
C SER A 137 -3.62 9.96 -7.24
N ALA A 138 -3.06 9.32 -6.20
CA ALA A 138 -3.15 9.84 -4.84
C ALA A 138 -2.59 11.28 -4.73
N GLU A 139 -1.48 11.56 -5.44
CA GLU A 139 -0.84 12.87 -5.46
C GLU A 139 -1.72 13.92 -6.16
N GLU A 140 -2.36 13.55 -7.26
CA GLU A 140 -3.26 14.46 -7.99
C GLU A 140 -4.58 14.68 -7.24
N ALA A 141 -5.05 13.68 -6.51
CA ALA A 141 -6.23 13.78 -5.65
C ALA A 141 -6.00 14.70 -4.43
N ALA A 142 -4.75 14.85 -3.98
CA ALA A 142 -4.39 15.68 -2.85
C ALA A 142 -4.30 17.18 -3.18
N MET A 143 -4.24 17.57 -4.46
CA MET A 143 -4.08 18.96 -4.87
C MET A 143 -5.42 19.71 -4.89
N HIS A 144 -5.46 20.92 -4.32
CA HIS A 144 -6.66 21.76 -4.20
C HIS A 144 -6.40 23.20 -4.64
N VAL A 145 -7.43 23.88 -5.15
CA VAL A 145 -7.36 25.29 -5.54
C VAL A 145 -7.87 26.21 -4.43
N ILE A 146 -7.15 27.31 -4.20
CA ILE A 146 -7.54 28.37 -3.26
C ILE A 146 -8.08 29.55 -4.08
N PRO A 147 -9.35 29.97 -3.90
CA PRO A 147 -9.92 31.07 -4.66
C PRO A 147 -9.35 32.44 -4.23
N ASP A 148 -8.95 33.25 -5.21
CA ASP A 148 -8.53 34.64 -4.99
C ASP A 148 -9.70 35.46 -4.44
N GLY A 149 -9.70 35.71 -3.12
CA GLY A 149 -10.70 36.55 -2.46
C GLY A 149 -11.20 36.08 -1.10
N ARG A 150 -10.72 34.95 -0.58
CA ARG A 150 -10.99 34.50 0.79
C ARG A 150 -9.76 34.77 1.68
N LEU A 151 -9.63 36.02 2.15
CA LEU A 151 -8.83 36.38 3.33
C LEU A 151 -9.79 36.78 4.45
#